data_AF-A0A2E7ZNG3-F1
#
_entry.id   AF-A0A2E7ZNG3-F1
#
_cell.length_a   1.000
_cell.length_b   1.000
_cell.length_c   1.000
_cell.angle_alpha   90.00
_cell.angle_beta   90.00
_cell.angle_gamma   90.00
#
_symmetry.space_group_name_H-M   'P 1'
#
loop_
_entity.id
_entity.type
_entity.pdbx_description
1 polymer ?
#
loop_
_entity_poly.entity_id
_entity_poly.type
_entity_poly.pdbx_seq_one_letter_code
_entity_poly.pdbx_strand_id
1 'polypeptide(L)'
;MVEENPDQIVDMVIDFAPPVIFCLLPLFAFLLKIVYINSDHFYTEHLVLAVHNHCFIYIAYIAVLLQAFVDLLPDYGVVRMVHIAILLWVPIYLFLSLRRLYGEGWFLTSIKHVLLFTSYNILFLIAALSAMIIGVITL
;
A
#
# COMPACT_ATOMS: atom_id res chain seq x y z
N MET A 1 34.61 14.91 8.22
CA MET A 1 33.96 13.73 8.84
C MET A 1 32.54 14.16 9.10
N VAL A 2 31.66 13.91 8.13
CA VAL A 2 30.26 14.36 8.18
C VAL A 2 29.57 13.49 9.22
N GLU A 3 29.02 14.10 10.27
CA GLU A 3 28.11 13.42 11.18
C GLU A 3 26.90 12.98 10.35
N GLU A 4 26.85 11.69 10.00
CA GLU A 4 25.62 11.04 9.53
C GLU A 4 24.59 11.17 10.66
N ASN A 5 23.80 12.25 10.64
CA ASN A 5 22.61 12.32 11.47
C ASN A 5 21.55 11.45 10.80
N PRO A 6 21.19 10.28 11.37
CA PRO A 6 20.18 9.39 10.79
C PRO A 6 18.84 10.10 10.55
N ASP A 7 18.57 11.16 11.32
CA ASP A 7 17.37 11.99 11.21
C ASP A 7 17.25 12.69 9.85
N GLN A 8 18.37 13.13 9.24
CA GLN A 8 18.33 13.77 7.91
C GLN A 8 17.93 12.81 6.79
N ILE A 9 18.32 11.54 6.90
CA ILE A 9 17.93 10.51 5.93
C ILE A 9 16.43 10.20 6.06
N VAL A 10 15.91 10.15 7.29
CA VAL A 10 14.48 9.93 7.55
C VAL A 10 13.62 11.07 7.00
N ASP A 11 14.00 12.32 7.25
CA ASP A 11 13.26 13.49 6.77
C ASP A 11 13.21 13.52 5.24
N MET A 12 14.34 13.25 4.57
CA MET A 12 14.39 13.17 3.12
C MET A 12 13.46 12.06 2.57
N VAL A 13 13.44 10.88 3.20
CA VAL A 13 12.55 9.78 2.80
C VAL A 13 11.08 10.15 2.96
N ILE A 14 10.72 10.86 4.03
CA ILE A 14 9.35 11.33 4.27
C ILE A 14 8.93 12.35 3.20
N ASP A 15 9.82 13.28 2.84
CA ASP A 15 9.53 14.30 1.81
C ASP A 15 9.30 13.69 0.42
N PHE A 16 10.03 12.62 0.08
CA PHE A 16 9.86 11.93 -1.20
C PHE A 16 8.73 10.90 -1.21
N ALA A 17 8.18 10.50 -0.06
CA ALA A 17 7.16 9.46 -0.01
C ALA A 17 5.86 9.81 -0.79
N PRO A 18 5.24 11.00 -0.62
CA PRO A 18 4.03 11.35 -1.36
C PRO A 18 4.17 11.29 -2.90
N PRO A 19 5.18 11.93 -3.53
CA PRO A 19 5.33 11.88 -4.98
C PRO A 19 5.69 10.47 -5.49
N VAL A 20 6.49 9.70 -4.75
CA VAL A 20 6.84 8.31 -5.12
C VAL A 20 5.59 7.43 -5.14
N ILE A 21 4.73 7.53 -4.13
CA ILE A 21 3.49 6.74 -4.08
C ILE A 21 2.52 7.16 -5.19
N PHE A 22 2.47 8.46 -5.52
CA PHE A 22 1.65 8.93 -6.63
C PHE A 22 2.12 8.37 -7.99
N CYS A 23 3.43 8.19 -8.17
CA CYS A 23 4.01 7.53 -9.35
C CYS A 23 3.80 6.00 -9.34
N LEU A 24 3.77 5.38 -8.16
CA LEU A 24 3.47 3.96 -8.00
C LEU A 24 2.03 3.59 -8.37
N LEU A 25 1.06 4.51 -8.23
CA LEU A 25 -0.34 4.26 -8.59
C LEU A 25 -0.54 3.85 -10.07
N PRO A 26 -0.07 4.61 -11.08
CA PRO A 26 -0.17 4.19 -12.48
C PRO A 26 0.66 2.93 -12.77
N LEU A 27 1.80 2.74 -12.12
CA LEU A 27 2.58 1.49 -12.23
C LEU A 27 1.80 0.28 -11.71
N PHE A 28 1.11 0.42 -10.58
CA PHE A 28 0.28 -0.63 -10.01
C PHE A 28 -0.96 -0.90 -10.89
N ALA A 29 -1.60 0.15 -11.40
CA ALA A 29 -2.68 0.00 -12.38
C ALA A 29 -2.21 -0.71 -13.66
N PHE A 30 -0.96 -0.45 -14.09
CA PHE A 30 -0.35 -1.15 -15.21
C PHE A 30 -0.07 -2.63 -14.89
N LEU A 31 0.43 -2.96 -13.70
CA LEU A 31 0.54 -4.35 -13.24
C LEU A 31 -0.82 -5.06 -13.24
N LEU A 32 -1.86 -4.41 -12.74
CA LEU A 32 -3.23 -4.92 -12.79
C LEU A 32 -3.66 -5.22 -14.23
N LYS A 33 -3.38 -4.30 -15.16
CA LYS A 33 -3.65 -4.51 -16.59
C LYS A 33 -2.93 -5.72 -17.16
N ILE A 34 -1.68 -5.98 -16.76
CA ILE A 34 -0.91 -7.15 -17.22
C ILE A 34 -1.53 -8.44 -16.66
N VAL A 35 -1.84 -8.48 -15.37
CA VAL A 35 -2.41 -9.66 -14.70
C VAL A 35 -3.83 -9.97 -15.18
N TYR A 36 -4.56 -8.94 -15.60
CA TYR A 36 -5.94 -9.01 -16.09
C TYR A 36 -6.06 -8.60 -17.57
N ILE A 37 -5.08 -8.96 -18.39
CA ILE A 37 -5.05 -8.56 -19.82
C ILE A 37 -6.24 -9.10 -20.63
N ASN A 38 -6.85 -10.19 -20.17
CA ASN A 38 -8.02 -10.82 -20.78
C ASN A 38 -9.36 -10.27 -20.25
N SER A 39 -9.33 -9.30 -19.35
CA SER A 39 -10.54 -8.67 -18.84
C SER A 39 -10.88 -7.45 -19.71
N ASP A 40 -12.16 -7.30 -20.07
CA ASP A 40 -12.67 -6.26 -20.99
C ASP A 40 -12.72 -4.85 -20.34
N HIS A 41 -11.86 -4.61 -19.35
CA HIS A 41 -11.85 -3.42 -18.53
C HIS A 41 -10.84 -2.40 -19.05
N PHE A 42 -11.23 -1.13 -19.04
CA PHE A 42 -10.33 -0.05 -19.44
C PHE A 42 -9.23 0.18 -18.39
N TYR A 43 -8.07 0.68 -18.83
CA TYR A 43 -6.98 1.05 -17.91
C TYR A 43 -7.42 2.04 -16.82
N THR A 44 -8.37 2.93 -17.15
CA THR A 44 -8.99 3.86 -16.21
C THR A 44 -9.70 3.14 -15.08
N GLU A 45 -10.32 1.99 -15.32
CA GLU A 45 -10.99 1.20 -14.29
C GLU A 45 -9.97 0.58 -13.33
N HIS A 46 -8.85 0.07 -13.85
CA HIS A 46 -7.73 -0.40 -13.01
C HIS A 46 -7.11 0.73 -12.18
N LEU A 47 -6.96 1.91 -12.77
CA LEU A 47 -6.43 3.08 -12.09
C LEU A 47 -7.37 3.56 -10.98
N VAL A 48 -8.67 3.65 -11.25
CA VAL A 48 -9.66 4.03 -10.24
C VAL A 48 -9.70 3.00 -9.11
N LEU A 49 -9.63 1.70 -9.41
CA LEU A 49 -9.55 0.65 -8.39
C LEU A 49 -8.29 0.79 -7.52
N ALA A 50 -7.14 1.04 -8.14
CA ALA A 50 -5.88 1.28 -7.44
C ALA A 50 -5.98 2.47 -6.49
N VAL A 51 -6.47 3.62 -6.99
CA VAL A 51 -6.67 4.82 -6.17
C VAL A 51 -7.64 4.56 -5.04
N HIS A 52 -8.77 3.90 -5.30
CA HIS A 52 -9.78 3.60 -4.28
C HIS A 52 -9.23 2.71 -3.16
N ASN A 53 -8.50 1.65 -3.52
CA ASN A 53 -7.86 0.76 -2.56
C ASN A 53 -6.82 1.49 -1.72
N HIS A 54 -5.97 2.34 -2.33
CA HIS A 54 -4.98 3.12 -1.58
C HIS A 54 -5.62 4.15 -0.66
N CYS A 55 -6.67 4.86 -1.10
CA CYS A 55 -7.44 5.74 -0.23
C CYS A 55 -8.00 4.99 0.98
N PHE A 56 -8.54 3.79 0.77
CA PHE A 56 -9.04 2.95 1.86
C PHE A 56 -7.92 2.55 2.84
N ILE A 57 -6.76 2.15 2.34
CA ILE A 57 -5.58 1.82 3.17
C ILE A 57 -5.15 3.02 4.00
N TYR A 58 -5.09 4.22 3.42
CA TYR A 58 -4.72 5.43 4.15
C TYR A 58 -5.73 5.79 5.24
N ILE A 59 -7.03 5.66 4.97
CA ILE A 59 -8.06 5.87 5.99
C ILE A 59 -7.90 4.86 7.13
N ALA A 60 -7.67 3.58 6.81
CA ALA A 60 -7.43 2.54 7.81
C ALA A 60 -6.16 2.83 8.62
N TYR A 61 -5.08 3.30 7.98
CA TYR A 61 -3.84 3.67 8.64
C TYR A 61 -4.01 4.86 9.58
N ILE A 62 -4.73 5.91 9.16
CA ILE A 62 -5.09 7.04 10.03
C ILE A 62 -5.91 6.56 11.24
N ALA A 63 -6.88 5.66 11.03
CA ALA A 63 -7.68 5.12 12.12
C ALA A 63 -6.83 4.34 13.14
N VAL A 64 -5.86 3.55 12.65
CA VAL A 64 -4.89 2.84 13.50
C VAL A 64 -3.98 3.81 14.25
N LEU A 65 -3.46 4.84 13.58
CA LEU A 65 -2.63 5.87 14.23
C LEU A 65 -3.40 6.62 15.33
N LEU A 66 -4.66 6.98 15.09
CA LEU A 66 -5.50 7.65 16.07
C LEU A 66 -5.75 6.77 17.30
N GLN A 67 -5.87 5.45 17.14
CA GLN A 67 -5.99 4.51 18.27
C GLN A 67 -4.75 4.52 19.16
N ALA A 68 -3.55 4.65 18.59
CA ALA A 68 -2.31 4.71 19.37
C ALA A 68 -2.27 5.93 20.32
N PHE A 69 -2.97 7.04 20.00
CA PHE A 69 -3.13 8.17 20.91
C PHE A 69 -4.15 7.92 22.02
N VAL A 70 -5.11 7.01 21.80
CA VAL A 70 -6.19 6.65 22.74
C VAL A 70 -5.73 5.56 23.72
N ASP A 71 -4.72 4.77 23.38
CA ASP A 71 -4.10 3.73 24.24
C ASP A 71 -3.51 4.25 25.57
N LEU A 72 -3.55 5.57 25.81
CA LEU A 72 -3.31 6.19 27.11
C LEU A 72 -4.47 6.01 28.11
N LEU A 73 -5.61 5.46 27.68
CA LEU A 73 -6.79 5.20 28.50
C LEU A 73 -6.79 3.77 29.11
N PRO A 74 -7.39 3.57 30.29
CA PRO A 74 -7.29 2.32 31.05
C PRO A 74 -8.03 1.10 30.47
N ASP A 75 -8.82 1.23 29.40
CA ASP A 75 -9.59 0.12 28.80
C ASP A 75 -8.91 -0.44 27.53
N TYR A 76 -7.80 -1.15 27.75
CA TYR A 76 -6.90 -1.69 26.71
C TYR A 76 -7.49 -2.84 25.87
N GLY A 77 -8.55 -3.50 26.36
CA GLY A 77 -9.08 -4.71 25.72
C GLY A 77 -9.84 -4.43 24.43
N VAL A 78 -10.72 -3.43 24.46
CA VAL A 78 -11.59 -3.09 23.32
C VAL A 78 -10.77 -2.45 22.19
N VAL A 79 -9.89 -1.50 22.51
CA VAL A 79 -9.06 -0.80 21.52
C VAL A 79 -8.20 -1.77 20.73
N ARG A 80 -7.55 -2.72 21.41
CA ARG A 80 -6.75 -3.76 20.77
C ARG A 80 -7.56 -4.66 19.83
N MET A 81 -8.80 -4.99 20.21
CA MET A 81 -9.69 -5.78 19.36
C MET A 81 -10.04 -5.03 18.07
N VAL A 82 -10.36 -3.74 18.17
CA VAL A 82 -10.65 -2.90 16.99
C VAL A 82 -9.42 -2.75 16.11
N HIS A 83 -8.23 -2.56 16.69
CA HIS A 83 -6.97 -2.49 15.95
C HIS A 83 -6.74 -3.75 15.10
N ILE A 84 -6.85 -4.94 15.72
CA ILE A 84 -6.69 -6.22 15.01
C ILE A 84 -7.78 -6.38 13.94
N ALA A 85 -9.02 -5.99 14.23
CA ALA A 85 -10.12 -6.05 13.27
C ALA A 85 -9.86 -5.19 12.04
N ILE A 86 -9.37 -3.95 12.21
CA ILE A 86 -9.01 -3.07 11.09
C ILE A 86 -7.88 -3.69 10.27
N LEU A 87 -6.82 -4.17 10.90
CA LEU A 87 -5.69 -4.79 10.20
C LEU A 87 -6.09 -6.02 9.39
N LEU A 88 -6.99 -6.86 9.92
CA LEU A 88 -7.53 -8.01 9.18
C LEU A 88 -8.50 -7.59 8.07
N TRP A 89 -9.22 -6.48 8.26
CA TRP A 89 -10.19 -6.00 7.29
C TRP A 89 -9.55 -5.45 6.01
N VAL A 90 -8.36 -4.84 6.10
CA VAL A 90 -7.62 -4.31 4.95
C VAL A 90 -7.40 -5.38 3.86
N PRO A 91 -6.73 -6.53 4.10
CA PRO A 91 -6.50 -7.53 3.05
C PRO A 91 -7.82 -8.13 2.53
N ILE A 92 -8.84 -8.29 3.39
CA ILE A 92 -10.16 -8.77 2.99
C ILE A 92 -10.80 -7.80 1.99
N TYR A 93 -10.75 -6.50 2.28
CA TYR A 93 -11.30 -5.46 1.44
C TYR A 93 -10.58 -5.39 0.08
N LEU A 94 -9.24 -5.44 0.06
CA LEU A 94 -8.46 -5.44 -1.18
C LEU A 94 -8.80 -6.66 -2.06
N PHE A 95 -8.96 -7.82 -1.45
CA PHE A 95 -9.38 -9.02 -2.17
C PHE A 95 -10.80 -8.89 -2.73
N LEU A 96 -11.72 -8.34 -1.93
CA LEU A 96 -13.12 -8.17 -2.33
C LEU A 96 -13.28 -7.13 -3.45
N SER A 97 -12.49 -6.05 -3.43
CA SER A 97 -12.54 -5.00 -4.45
C SER A 97 -12.06 -5.51 -5.81
N LEU A 98 -10.98 -6.30 -5.85
CA LEU A 98 -10.53 -7.01 -7.06
C LEU A 98 -11.64 -7.93 -7.58
N ARG A 99 -12.18 -8.78 -6.71
CA ARG A 99 -13.23 -9.73 -7.10
C ARG A 99 -14.47 -9.01 -7.67
N ARG A 100 -14.84 -7.87 -7.09
CA ARG A 100 -16.01 -7.08 -7.52
C ARG A 100 -15.82 -6.44 -8.90
N LEU A 101 -14.61 -5.96 -9.21
CA LEU A 101 -14.32 -5.37 -10.53
C LEU A 101 -14.24 -6.45 -11.61
N TYR A 102 -13.45 -7.51 -11.37
CA TYR A 102 -13.12 -8.50 -12.41
C TYR A 102 -14.10 -9.67 -12.51
N GLY A 103 -14.98 -9.88 -11.53
CA GLY A 103 -16.00 -10.94 -11.55
C GLY A 103 -15.47 -12.38 -11.51
N GLU A 104 -14.18 -12.59 -11.24
CA GLU A 104 -13.56 -13.92 -11.30
C GLU A 104 -13.92 -14.83 -10.10
N GLY A 105 -13.75 -16.14 -10.29
CA GLY A 105 -13.92 -17.15 -9.24
C GLY A 105 -12.85 -17.03 -8.15
N TRP A 106 -13.22 -17.38 -6.91
CA TRP A 106 -12.38 -17.22 -5.71
C TRP A 106 -10.95 -17.75 -5.87
N PHE A 107 -10.77 -18.92 -6.49
CA PHE A 107 -9.46 -19.55 -6.65
C PHE A 107 -8.53 -18.75 -7.59
N LEU A 108 -9.04 -18.30 -8.73
CA LEU A 108 -8.29 -17.49 -9.70
C LEU A 108 -7.93 -16.14 -9.10
N THR A 109 -8.87 -15.49 -8.41
CA THR A 109 -8.62 -14.23 -7.73
C THR A 109 -7.55 -14.36 -6.66
N SER A 110 -7.53 -15.44 -5.87
CA SER A 110 -6.51 -15.65 -4.84
C SER A 110 -5.10 -15.79 -5.43
N ILE A 111 -4.94 -16.57 -6.51
CA ILE A 111 -3.64 -16.72 -7.17
C ILE A 111 -3.15 -15.39 -7.73
N LYS A 112 -4.02 -14.67 -8.44
CA LYS A 112 -3.68 -13.35 -8.99
C LYS A 112 -3.41 -12.32 -7.89
N HIS A 113 -4.14 -12.37 -6.79
CA HIS A 113 -3.92 -11.50 -5.63
C HIS A 113 -2.56 -11.74 -5.00
N VAL A 114 -2.16 -13.01 -4.81
CA VAL A 114 -0.81 -13.34 -4.31
C VAL A 114 0.26 -12.87 -5.30
N LEU A 115 0.07 -13.09 -6.60
CA LEU A 115 1.00 -12.64 -7.63
C LEU A 115 1.15 -11.11 -7.62
N LEU A 116 0.04 -10.37 -7.59
CA LEU A 116 0.03 -8.92 -7.49
C LEU A 116 0.71 -8.43 -6.22
N PHE A 117 0.43 -9.07 -5.09
CA PHE A 117 1.06 -8.76 -3.82
C PHE A 117 2.58 -8.93 -3.92
N THR A 118 3.07 -10.06 -4.43
CA THR A 118 4.51 -10.31 -4.62
C THR A 118 5.14 -9.31 -5.59
N SER A 119 4.52 -9.08 -6.75
CA SER A 119 5.03 -8.12 -7.75
C SER A 119 5.09 -6.69 -7.21
N TYR A 120 4.08 -6.27 -6.44
CA TYR A 120 4.06 -4.96 -5.80
C TYR A 120 5.15 -4.82 -4.74
N ASN A 121 5.37 -5.85 -3.92
CA ASN A 121 6.46 -5.86 -2.92
C ASN A 121 7.84 -5.75 -3.60
N ILE A 122 8.05 -6.42 -4.74
CA ILE A 122 9.31 -6.30 -5.51
C ILE A 122 9.49 -4.87 -6.04
N LEU A 123 8.45 -4.26 -6.61
CA LEU A 123 8.51 -2.86 -7.05
C LEU A 123 8.83 -1.91 -5.91
N PHE A 124 8.19 -2.13 -4.76
CA PHE A 124 8.45 -1.34 -3.55
C PHE A 124 9.89 -1.48 -3.07
N LEU A 125 10.44 -2.70 -3.06
CA LEU A 125 11.84 -2.95 -2.71
C LEU A 125 12.79 -2.23 -3.67
N ILE A 126 12.54 -2.28 -4.98
CA ILE A 126 13.34 -1.56 -5.98
C ILE A 126 13.27 -0.04 -5.74
N ALA A 127 12.07 0.49 -5.49
CA ALA A 127 11.86 1.90 -5.19
C ALA A 127 12.63 2.32 -3.92
N ALA A 128 12.54 1.53 -2.85
CA ALA A 128 13.24 1.78 -1.60
C ALA A 128 14.78 1.76 -1.77
N LEU A 129 15.32 0.77 -2.49
CA LEU A 129 16.75 0.71 -2.80
C LEU A 129 17.20 1.91 -3.65
N SER A 130 16.41 2.32 -4.64
CA SER A 130 16.72 3.49 -5.46
C SER A 130 16.73 4.78 -4.65
N ALA A 131 15.78 4.94 -3.73
CA ALA A 131 15.71 6.10 -2.84
C ALA A 131 16.92 6.14 -1.88
N MET A 132 17.33 4.98 -1.36
CA MET A 132 18.52 4.88 -0.51
C MET A 132 19.80 5.25 -1.27
N ILE A 133 19.98 4.77 -2.51
CA ILE A 133 21.14 5.11 -3.34
C ILE A 133 21.17 6.61 -3.63
N ILE A 134 20.04 7.21 -3.99
CA ILE A 134 19.94 8.65 -4.21
C ILE A 134 20.30 9.41 -2.93
N GLY A 135 19.77 9.00 -1.78
CA GLY A 135 20.09 9.61 -0.48
C GLY A 135 21.60 9.62 -0.20
N VAL A 136 22.28 8.50 -0.41
CA VAL A 136 23.75 8.38 -0.21
C VAL A 136 24.55 9.24 -1.19
N ILE A 137 24.09 9.40 -2.44
CA ILE A 137 24.78 10.24 -3.44
C ILE A 137 24.58 11.74 -3.16
N THR A 138 23.45 12.11 -2.56
CA THR A 138 23.10 13.51 -2.30
C THR A 138 23.74 14.05 -1.02
N LEU A 139 24.12 13.16 -0.10
CA LEU A 139 24.92 13.42 1.12
C LEU A 139 26.42 13.59 0.79
#